data_AF-A0A7C3TK84-F1
#
_entry.id   AF-A0A7C3TK84-F1
#
_cell.length_a   1.000
_cell.length_b   1.000
_cell.length_c   1.000
_cell.angle_alpha   90.00
_cell.angle_beta   90.00
_cell.angle_gamma   90.00
#
_symmetry.space_group_name_H-M   'P 1'
#
loop_
_entity.id
_entity.type
_entity.pdbx_description
1 polymer ?
#
loop_
_entity_poly.entity_id
_entity_poly.type
_entity_poly.pdbx_seq_one_letter_code
_entity_poly.pdbx_strand_id
1 'polypeptide(L)'
;SGLPIGELCTESMIDQYIPKISTNQKCQHLKEYIIAANEKYSYCTSCTLDGGYITKTYPNLSVGLADFYDSQHIPYEKPPTHNPMCIRIMEDHNPKIIMPIHNKEYLIERTVPTEVQLKCIVPPDVLKVYWYINGKFYKEATPKEEVFFLPKEGISKISCSDDQGRNSSVTITTAFY
;
A
#
# COMPACT_ATOMS: atom_id res chain seq x y z
N SER A 1 -3.15 -15.41 -13.03
CA SER A 1 -1.85 -15.23 -12.34
C SER A 1 -0.70 -15.92 -13.07
N GLY A 2 -0.93 -16.91 -13.95
CA GLY A 2 0.16 -17.63 -14.65
C GLY A 2 1.06 -18.43 -13.69
N LEU A 3 0.59 -18.64 -12.46
CA LEU A 3 1.33 -19.34 -11.40
C LEU A 3 0.84 -20.79 -11.29
N PRO A 4 1.71 -21.72 -10.85
CA PRO A 4 1.32 -23.08 -10.48
C PRO A 4 0.07 -23.11 -9.59
N ILE A 5 -0.75 -24.16 -9.73
CA ILE A 5 -2.00 -24.29 -9.00
C ILE A 5 -1.81 -24.18 -7.48
N GLY A 6 -2.60 -23.30 -6.86
CA GLY A 6 -2.68 -23.12 -5.42
C GLY A 6 -3.94 -23.75 -4.83
N GLU A 7 -4.06 -23.75 -3.50
CA GLU A 7 -5.14 -24.45 -2.79
C GLU A 7 -6.54 -23.93 -3.13
N LEU A 8 -6.68 -22.62 -3.29
CA LEU A 8 -7.95 -21.97 -3.64
C LEU A 8 -8.13 -21.77 -5.15
N CYS A 9 -7.27 -22.36 -5.98
CA CYS A 9 -7.30 -22.17 -7.42
C CYS A 9 -8.11 -23.29 -8.08
N THR A 10 -9.26 -22.93 -8.66
CA THR A 10 -10.19 -23.88 -9.27
C THR A 10 -9.93 -24.13 -10.74
N GLU A 11 -9.12 -23.29 -11.38
CA GLU A 11 -8.86 -23.34 -12.83
C GLU A 11 -7.36 -23.47 -13.10
N SER A 12 -7.03 -24.26 -14.12
CA SER A 12 -5.66 -24.42 -14.61
C SER A 12 -5.66 -24.65 -16.12
N MET A 13 -4.54 -24.30 -16.75
CA MET A 13 -4.28 -24.59 -18.16
C MET A 13 -2.82 -24.99 -18.34
N ILE A 14 -2.52 -25.64 -19.46
CA ILE A 14 -1.14 -25.99 -19.82
C ILE A 14 -0.41 -24.70 -20.20
N ASP A 15 0.78 -24.52 -19.64
CA ASP A 15 1.67 -23.39 -19.94
C ASP A 15 3.13 -23.86 -20.00
N GLN A 16 4.02 -23.01 -20.52
CA GLN A 16 5.44 -23.25 -20.61
C GLN A 16 6.19 -22.56 -19.46
N TYR A 17 7.31 -23.13 -19.04
CA TYR A 17 8.18 -22.53 -18.04
C TYR A 17 9.65 -22.65 -18.45
N ILE A 18 10.46 -21.71 -17.97
CA ILE A 18 11.90 -21.72 -18.18
C ILE A 18 12.54 -22.35 -16.94
N PRO A 19 13.22 -23.51 -17.09
CA PRO A 19 13.90 -24.15 -15.97
C PRO A 19 14.86 -23.19 -15.26
N LYS A 20 14.77 -23.15 -13.92
CA LYS A 20 15.57 -22.29 -13.02
C LYS A 20 15.32 -20.78 -13.11
N ILE A 21 14.41 -20.31 -13.97
CA ILE A 21 14.05 -18.88 -14.10
C ILE A 21 12.61 -18.63 -13.65
N SER A 22 11.67 -19.46 -14.13
CA SER A 22 10.26 -19.32 -13.76
C SER A 22 10.05 -19.59 -12.27
N THR A 23 9.17 -18.80 -11.65
CA THR A 23 8.81 -18.95 -10.24
C THR A 23 8.01 -20.24 -10.00
N ASN A 24 8.30 -20.90 -8.89
CA ASN A 24 7.51 -22.03 -8.38
C ASN A 24 6.46 -21.57 -7.35
N GLN A 25 6.27 -20.26 -7.17
CA GLN A 25 5.27 -19.72 -6.26
C GLN A 25 3.87 -20.14 -6.72
N LYS A 26 3.14 -20.83 -5.85
CA LYS A 26 1.76 -21.22 -6.15
C LYS A 26 0.84 -20.00 -6.21
N CYS A 27 -0.23 -20.13 -6.97
CA CYS A 27 -1.27 -19.14 -7.12
C CYS A 27 -1.91 -18.83 -5.76
N GLN A 28 -1.86 -17.57 -5.36
CA GLN A 28 -2.50 -17.04 -4.14
C GLN A 28 -3.51 -15.94 -4.50
N HIS A 29 -4.14 -16.05 -5.67
CA HIS A 29 -5.07 -15.03 -6.19
C HIS A 29 -6.36 -14.86 -5.36
N LEU A 30 -6.69 -15.85 -4.54
CA LEU A 30 -7.77 -15.80 -3.57
C LEU A 30 -7.19 -15.93 -2.16
N LYS A 31 -7.86 -15.31 -1.21
CA LYS A 31 -7.52 -15.35 0.22
C LYS A 31 -8.78 -15.52 1.05
N GLU A 32 -8.69 -16.34 2.08
CA GLU A 32 -9.77 -16.51 3.06
C GLU A 32 -9.80 -15.34 4.04
N TYR A 33 -11.02 -14.90 4.34
CA TYR A 33 -11.32 -13.91 5.37
C TYR A 33 -12.34 -14.50 6.32
N ILE A 34 -12.10 -14.31 7.62
CA ILE A 34 -13.09 -14.54 8.65
C ILE A 34 -13.96 -13.28 8.69
N ILE A 35 -15.27 -13.43 8.53
CA ILE A 35 -16.22 -12.32 8.51
C ILE A 35 -17.36 -12.57 9.50
N ALA A 36 -18.00 -11.50 9.95
CA ALA A 36 -19.19 -11.55 10.78
C ALA A 36 -20.30 -12.36 10.09
N ALA A 37 -21.11 -13.09 10.86
CA ALA A 37 -22.23 -13.86 10.32
C ALA A 37 -23.25 -13.00 9.54
N ASN A 38 -23.30 -11.69 9.79
CA ASN A 38 -24.10 -10.71 9.06
C ASN A 38 -23.35 -10.07 7.86
N GLU A 39 -22.16 -10.58 7.52
CA GLU A 39 -21.26 -10.12 6.45
C GLU A 39 -20.84 -8.64 6.53
N LYS A 40 -21.09 -7.95 7.64
CA LYS A 40 -20.83 -6.50 7.76
C LYS A 40 -19.36 -6.17 8.00
N TYR A 41 -18.64 -7.06 8.69
CA TYR A 41 -17.27 -6.80 9.12
C TYR A 41 -16.36 -8.00 8.88
N SER A 42 -15.08 -7.74 8.64
CA SER A 42 -14.01 -8.74 8.64
C SER A 42 -13.24 -8.73 9.96
N TYR A 43 -12.77 -9.91 10.36
CA TYR A 43 -12.05 -10.12 11.60
C TYR A 43 -10.61 -10.54 11.33
N CYS A 44 -9.68 -10.00 12.12
CA CYS A 44 -8.31 -10.49 12.18
C CYS A 44 -8.17 -11.49 13.33
N THR A 45 -7.01 -12.10 13.46
CA THR A 45 -6.71 -13.06 14.54
C THR A 45 -6.80 -12.47 15.95
N SER A 46 -6.90 -11.14 16.07
CA SER A 46 -6.98 -10.42 17.35
C SER A 46 -8.37 -9.86 17.65
N CYS A 47 -9.34 -10.03 16.74
CA CYS A 47 -10.71 -9.63 17.01
C CYS A 47 -11.38 -10.62 17.96
N THR A 48 -12.12 -10.11 18.96
CA THR A 48 -13.10 -10.91 19.68
C THR A 48 -14.29 -11.19 18.76
N LEU A 49 -14.63 -12.47 18.60
CA LEU A 49 -15.69 -12.94 17.71
C LEU A 49 -17.00 -13.05 18.48
N ASP A 50 -17.61 -11.92 18.84
CA ASP A 50 -18.91 -11.90 19.50
C ASP A 50 -20.02 -11.90 18.44
N GLY A 51 -20.87 -12.94 18.42
CA GLY A 51 -22.02 -13.04 17.51
C GLY A 51 -21.87 -14.00 16.32
N GLY A 52 -20.84 -14.85 16.31
CA GLY A 52 -20.63 -15.87 15.27
C GLY A 52 -19.95 -15.32 14.01
N TYR A 53 -19.28 -16.21 13.28
CA TYR A 53 -18.49 -15.87 12.10
C TYR A 53 -18.63 -16.93 11.01
N ILE A 54 -18.34 -16.53 9.77
CA ILE A 54 -18.20 -17.41 8.61
C ILE A 54 -16.87 -17.14 7.90
N THR A 55 -16.40 -18.10 7.12
CA THR A 55 -15.22 -17.93 6.27
C THR A 55 -15.65 -17.73 4.83
N LYS A 56 -15.10 -16.71 4.17
CA LYS A 56 -15.37 -16.42 2.76
C LYS A 56 -14.07 -16.04 2.04
N THR A 57 -13.95 -16.42 0.78
CA THR A 57 -12.79 -16.12 -0.05
C THR A 57 -12.99 -14.84 -0.85
N TYR A 58 -11.95 -14.02 -0.95
CA TYR A 58 -11.93 -12.79 -1.74
C TYR A 58 -10.69 -12.72 -2.63
N PRO A 59 -10.71 -11.96 -3.74
CA PRO A 59 -9.52 -11.61 -4.50
C PRO A 59 -8.40 -11.03 -3.63
N ASN A 60 -7.22 -11.64 -3.70
CA ASN A 60 -6.02 -11.21 -2.99
C ASN A 60 -5.21 -10.25 -3.85
N LEU A 61 -5.80 -9.09 -4.15
CA LEU A 61 -5.14 -8.07 -4.95
C LEU A 61 -4.01 -7.39 -4.15
N SER A 62 -2.91 -7.05 -4.82
CA SER A 62 -1.91 -6.18 -4.21
C SER A 62 -2.50 -4.78 -4.01
N VAL A 63 -1.98 -4.04 -3.02
CA VAL A 63 -2.45 -2.68 -2.72
C VAL A 63 -2.42 -1.78 -3.97
N GLY A 64 -1.35 -1.85 -4.77
CA GLY A 64 -1.25 -1.06 -6.01
C GLY A 64 -2.26 -1.48 -7.08
N LEU A 65 -2.58 -2.78 -7.18
CA LEU A 65 -3.58 -3.26 -8.14
C LEU A 65 -5.00 -2.89 -7.70
N ALA A 66 -5.30 -2.96 -6.41
CA ALA A 66 -6.57 -2.52 -5.83
C ALA A 66 -6.81 -1.01 -6.04
N ASP A 67 -5.79 -0.18 -5.79
CA ASP A 67 -5.83 1.27 -6.05
C ASP A 67 -6.05 1.58 -7.54
N PHE A 68 -5.35 0.87 -8.42
CA PHE A 68 -5.57 0.99 -9.86
C PHE A 68 -7.02 0.63 -10.24
N TYR A 69 -7.55 -0.49 -9.75
CA TYR A 69 -8.92 -0.92 -10.04
C TYR A 69 -9.94 0.11 -9.56
N ASP A 70 -9.74 0.65 -8.37
CA ASP A 70 -10.59 1.72 -7.83
C ASP A 70 -10.51 2.99 -8.68
N SER A 71 -9.32 3.40 -9.11
CA SER A 71 -9.13 4.58 -9.97
C SER A 71 -9.78 4.44 -11.36
N GLN A 72 -9.78 3.22 -11.89
CA GLN A 72 -10.33 2.90 -13.21
C GLN A 72 -11.78 2.43 -13.15
N HIS A 73 -12.41 2.42 -11.98
CA HIS A 73 -13.76 1.90 -11.76
C HIS A 73 -13.95 0.44 -12.24
N ILE A 74 -12.89 -0.36 -12.13
CA ILE A 74 -12.92 -1.79 -12.43
C ILE A 74 -13.54 -2.50 -11.22
N PRO A 75 -14.68 -3.19 -11.37
CA PRO A 75 -15.33 -3.86 -10.25
C PRO A 75 -14.52 -5.09 -9.80
N TYR A 76 -14.42 -5.27 -8.49
CA TYR A 76 -13.90 -6.48 -7.87
C TYR A 76 -14.58 -6.70 -6.52
N GLU A 77 -14.64 -7.95 -6.07
CA GLU A 77 -15.18 -8.27 -4.76
C GLU A 77 -14.21 -7.81 -3.66
N LYS A 78 -14.69 -6.96 -2.76
CA LYS A 78 -13.92 -6.49 -1.61
C LYS A 78 -14.35 -7.24 -0.36
N PRO A 79 -13.41 -7.63 0.52
CA PRO A 79 -13.79 -8.06 1.85
C PRO A 79 -14.50 -6.91 2.59
N PRO A 80 -15.43 -7.20 3.52
CA PRO A 80 -16.05 -6.19 4.36
C PRO A 80 -15.01 -5.42 5.17
N THR A 81 -15.37 -4.21 5.59
CA THR A 81 -14.50 -3.38 6.42
C THR A 81 -14.08 -4.09 7.71
N HIS A 82 -12.89 -3.80 8.21
CA HIS A 82 -12.42 -4.41 9.44
C HIS A 82 -13.34 -4.08 10.63
N ASN A 83 -13.48 -5.01 11.58
CA ASN A 83 -14.27 -4.81 12.79
C ASN A 83 -13.84 -3.52 13.53
N PRO A 84 -14.71 -2.51 13.66
CA PRO A 84 -14.36 -1.25 14.33
C PRO A 84 -14.10 -1.40 15.83
N MET A 85 -14.57 -2.49 16.45
CA MET A 85 -14.32 -2.80 17.86
C MET A 85 -13.01 -3.57 18.09
N CYS A 86 -12.19 -3.76 17.04
CA CYS A 86 -10.92 -4.45 17.18
C CYS A 86 -9.96 -3.64 18.08
N ILE A 87 -9.56 -4.22 19.20
CA ILE A 87 -8.63 -3.60 20.16
C ILE A 87 -7.17 -3.65 19.70
N ARG A 88 -6.89 -4.39 18.62
CA ARG A 88 -5.56 -4.40 18.02
C ARG A 88 -5.34 -3.06 17.35
N ILE A 89 -4.40 -2.29 17.87
CA ILE A 89 -3.82 -1.14 17.15
C ILE A 89 -3.20 -1.71 15.88
N MET A 90 -3.89 -1.58 14.74
CA MET A 90 -3.33 -1.96 13.46
C MET A 90 -2.20 -0.97 13.15
N GLU A 91 -0.95 -1.43 13.18
CA GLU A 91 0.24 -0.66 12.76
C GLU A 91 0.15 -0.14 11.31
N ASP A 92 -0.83 -0.59 10.53
CA ASP A 92 -1.01 -0.34 9.10
C ASP A 92 -1.92 0.87 8.77
N HIS A 93 -2.16 1.75 9.74
CA HIS A 93 -2.81 3.05 9.49
C HIS A 93 -1.81 4.18 9.26
N ASN A 94 -0.51 3.90 9.29
CA ASN A 94 0.49 4.91 8.98
C ASN A 94 0.32 5.44 7.55
N PRO A 95 0.55 6.73 7.30
CA PRO A 95 0.65 7.25 5.95
C PRO A 95 1.62 6.40 5.13
N LYS A 96 1.22 5.90 3.97
CA LYS A 96 2.10 5.10 3.11
C LYS A 96 2.66 5.98 2.01
N ILE A 97 3.93 6.32 2.09
CA ILE A 97 4.63 7.08 1.03
C ILE A 97 4.74 6.18 -0.21
N ILE A 98 4.10 6.60 -1.31
CA ILE A 98 4.17 5.93 -2.61
C ILE A 98 5.10 6.65 -3.58
N MET A 99 5.35 7.94 -3.34
CA MET A 99 6.41 8.69 -4.00
C MET A 99 7.10 9.61 -2.98
N PRO A 100 8.44 9.61 -2.92
CA PRO A 100 9.35 8.79 -3.72
C PRO A 100 9.50 7.36 -3.21
N ILE A 101 10.08 6.49 -4.06
CA ILE A 101 10.24 5.06 -3.78
C ILE A 101 11.43 4.86 -2.83
N HIS A 102 11.21 4.08 -1.78
CA HIS A 102 12.23 3.76 -0.78
C HIS A 102 13.48 3.12 -1.39
N ASN A 103 14.65 3.62 -0.99
CA ASN A 103 15.99 3.22 -1.44
C ASN A 103 16.22 3.31 -2.96
N LYS A 104 15.47 4.19 -3.65
CA LYS A 104 15.67 4.44 -5.06
C LYS A 104 16.66 5.59 -5.29
N GLU A 105 17.45 5.46 -6.35
CA GLU A 105 18.31 6.51 -6.87
C GLU A 105 17.57 7.35 -7.93
N TYR A 106 17.68 8.66 -7.80
CA TYR A 106 17.10 9.66 -8.71
C TYR A 106 18.24 10.43 -9.37
N LEU A 107 18.40 10.26 -10.69
CA LEU A 107 19.37 10.97 -11.51
C LEU A 107 18.73 12.25 -12.05
N ILE A 108 19.32 13.41 -11.73
CA ILE A 108 18.78 14.72 -12.10
C ILE A 108 19.85 15.51 -12.86
N GLU A 109 19.47 16.12 -13.98
CA GLU A 109 20.35 16.96 -14.77
C GLU A 109 20.69 18.26 -14.01
N ARG A 110 21.97 18.63 -13.94
CA ARG A 110 22.39 19.86 -13.22
C ARG A 110 21.80 21.15 -13.80
N THR A 111 21.52 21.16 -15.09
CA THR A 111 21.03 22.33 -15.83
C THR A 111 19.53 22.53 -15.69
N VAL A 112 18.78 21.49 -15.31
CA VAL A 112 17.32 21.51 -15.21
C VAL A 112 16.88 21.20 -13.78
N PRO A 113 16.39 22.20 -13.03
CA PRO A 113 15.87 21.97 -11.68
C PRO A 113 14.63 21.07 -11.77
N THR A 114 14.82 19.79 -11.46
CA THR A 114 13.75 18.78 -11.50
C THR A 114 13.24 18.55 -10.09
N GLU A 115 11.94 18.74 -9.89
CA GLU A 115 11.29 18.46 -8.62
C GLU A 115 10.86 16.99 -8.54
N VAL A 116 10.90 16.43 -7.33
CA VAL A 116 10.42 15.09 -7.03
C VAL A 116 9.07 15.21 -6.32
N GLN A 117 8.08 14.45 -6.78
CA GLN A 117 6.76 14.45 -6.16
C GLN A 117 6.79 13.75 -4.79
N LEU A 118 6.09 14.34 -3.83
CA LEU A 118 5.77 13.74 -2.55
C LEU A 118 4.31 13.29 -2.58
N LYS A 119 4.09 11.99 -2.46
CA LYS A 119 2.75 11.40 -2.51
C LYS A 119 2.62 10.28 -1.51
N CYS A 120 1.54 10.29 -0.75
CA CYS A 120 1.21 9.23 0.18
C CYS A 120 -0.24 8.77 0.00
N ILE A 121 -0.54 7.58 0.53
CA ILE A 121 -1.88 7.06 0.73
C ILE A 121 -2.13 7.05 2.23
N VAL A 122 -3.28 7.54 2.65
CA VAL A 122 -3.67 7.63 4.07
C VAL A 122 -5.07 7.04 4.29
N PRO A 123 -5.42 6.66 5.53
CA PRO A 123 -6.78 6.32 5.89
C PRO A 123 -7.80 7.44 5.63
N PRO A 124 -9.09 7.14 5.39
CA PRO A 124 -10.12 8.14 5.05
C PRO A 124 -10.40 9.20 6.12
N ASP A 125 -10.06 8.94 7.37
CA ASP A 125 -10.20 9.84 8.53
C ASP A 125 -9.16 10.98 8.55
N VAL A 126 -8.13 10.93 7.71
CA VAL A 126 -7.08 11.96 7.64
C VAL A 126 -7.51 13.15 6.80
N LEU A 127 -7.42 14.34 7.39
CA LEU A 127 -7.70 15.60 6.70
C LEU A 127 -6.41 16.26 6.19
N LYS A 128 -5.32 16.11 6.93
CA LYS A 128 -4.03 16.76 6.63
C LYS A 128 -2.84 15.82 6.78
N VAL A 129 -1.84 16.07 5.95
CA VAL A 129 -0.52 15.46 6.03
C VAL A 129 0.57 16.52 6.10
N TYR A 130 1.65 16.14 6.77
CA TYR A 130 2.81 16.98 7.06
C TYR A 130 4.04 16.30 6.50
N TRP A 131 4.70 16.94 5.56
CA TRP A 131 5.92 16.46 4.94
C TRP A 131 7.14 17.02 5.65
N TYR A 132 8.13 16.16 5.86
CA TYR A 132 9.42 16.52 6.44
C TYR A 132 10.56 16.00 5.57
N ILE A 133 11.57 16.84 5.35
CA ILE A 133 12.79 16.49 4.64
C ILE A 133 13.97 16.58 5.62
N ASN A 134 14.66 15.46 5.83
CA ASN A 134 15.76 15.33 6.80
C ASN A 134 15.36 15.81 8.21
N GLY A 135 14.13 15.45 8.63
CA GLY A 135 13.59 15.80 9.94
C GLY A 135 13.13 17.25 10.10
N LYS A 136 13.23 18.07 9.04
CA LYS A 136 12.75 19.46 9.04
C LYS A 136 11.39 19.55 8.36
N PHE A 137 10.47 20.29 8.97
CA PHE A 137 9.16 20.56 8.38
C PHE A 137 9.34 21.21 7.00
N TYR A 138 8.65 20.66 6.00
CA TYR A 138 8.71 21.11 4.63
C TYR A 138 7.40 21.76 4.19
N LYS A 139 6.29 21.03 4.29
CA LYS A 139 4.98 21.52 3.84
C LYS A 139 3.83 20.79 4.53
N GLU A 140 2.73 21.50 4.80
CA GLU A 140 1.41 20.93 5.10
C GLU A 140 0.62 20.80 3.79
N ALA A 141 -0.13 19.70 3.63
CA ALA A 141 -0.94 19.45 2.45
C ALA A 141 -2.17 18.61 2.78
N THR A 142 -3.17 18.61 1.90
CA THR A 142 -4.21 17.57 1.95
C THR A 142 -3.69 16.26 1.32
N PRO A 143 -4.25 15.08 1.66
CA PRO A 143 -3.77 13.81 1.10
C PRO A 143 -3.83 13.70 -0.43
N LYS A 144 -4.70 14.49 -1.08
CA LYS A 144 -4.87 14.50 -2.54
C LYS A 144 -4.13 15.65 -3.24
N GLU A 145 -3.52 16.55 -2.47
CA GLU A 145 -2.79 17.68 -3.03
C GLU A 145 -1.45 17.22 -3.63
N GLU A 146 -1.09 17.78 -4.79
CA GLU A 146 0.21 17.54 -5.38
C GLU A 146 1.28 18.38 -4.68
N VAL A 147 2.24 17.69 -4.07
CA VAL A 147 3.39 18.32 -3.41
C VAL A 147 4.65 17.87 -4.13
N PHE A 148 5.56 18.81 -4.36
CA PHE A 148 6.84 18.57 -4.99
C PHE A 148 7.93 19.21 -4.14
N PHE A 149 9.14 18.65 -4.20
CA PHE A 149 10.32 19.27 -3.59
C PHE A 149 11.53 19.18 -4.51
N LEU A 150 12.43 20.16 -4.39
CA LEU A 150 13.73 20.15 -5.05
C LEU A 150 14.73 19.34 -4.21
N PRO A 151 15.16 18.15 -4.66
CA PRO A 151 16.12 17.35 -3.92
C PRO A 151 17.53 17.95 -3.98
N LYS A 152 18.33 17.66 -2.96
CA LYS A 152 19.76 17.98 -2.91
C LYS A 152 20.57 16.71 -3.16
N GLU A 153 21.77 16.89 -3.70
CA GLU A 153 22.70 15.78 -3.96
C GLU A 153 22.99 15.02 -2.66
N GLY A 154 22.99 13.69 -2.74
CA GLY A 154 23.17 12.78 -1.62
C GLY A 154 21.89 12.15 -1.11
N ILE A 155 21.94 11.70 0.16
CA ILE A 155 20.86 10.93 0.79
C ILE A 155 19.86 11.88 1.44
N SER A 156 18.58 11.70 1.15
CA SER A 156 17.48 12.42 1.79
C SER A 156 16.52 11.46 2.47
N LYS A 157 16.24 11.70 3.76
CA LYS A 157 15.15 11.06 4.50
C LYS A 157 13.89 11.89 4.33
N ILE A 158 12.82 11.24 3.88
CA ILE A 158 11.53 11.86 3.62
C ILE A 158 10.53 11.21 4.56
N SER A 159 9.83 12.03 5.35
CA SER A 159 8.85 11.55 6.31
C SER A 159 7.50 12.20 6.04
N CYS A 160 6.44 11.41 6.23
CA CYS A 160 5.06 11.87 6.14
C CYS A 160 4.39 11.55 7.46
N SER A 161 3.81 12.57 8.09
CA SER A 161 2.96 12.43 9.27
C SER A 161 1.54 12.86 8.94
N ASP A 162 0.53 12.27 9.58
CA ASP A 162 -0.84 12.75 9.49
C ASP A 162 -1.30 13.50 10.75
N ASP A 163 -2.49 14.10 10.68
CA ASP A 163 -3.13 14.81 11.78
C ASP A 163 -3.59 13.91 12.95
N GLN A 164 -3.48 12.59 12.81
CA GLN A 164 -3.69 11.62 13.88
C GLN A 164 -2.39 11.22 14.59
N GLY A 165 -1.26 11.86 14.22
CA GLY A 165 0.06 11.61 14.83
C GLY A 165 0.76 10.36 14.32
N ARG A 166 0.24 9.69 13.28
CA ARG A 166 0.86 8.53 12.66
C ARG A 166 1.93 8.99 11.67
N ASN A 167 2.95 8.17 11.43
CA ASN A 167 4.05 8.57 10.56
C ASN A 167 4.69 7.40 9.80
N SER A 168 5.29 7.73 8.66
CA SER A 168 6.20 6.84 7.95
C SER A 168 7.40 7.61 7.39
N SER A 169 8.41 6.87 6.97
CA SER A 169 9.60 7.45 6.37
C SER A 169 10.16 6.57 5.26
N VAL A 170 10.71 7.22 4.24
CA VAL A 170 11.52 6.60 3.19
C VAL A 170 12.86 7.33 3.07
N THR A 171 13.84 6.69 2.47
CA THR A 171 15.14 7.26 2.17
C THR A 171 15.37 7.15 0.67
N ILE A 172 15.92 8.19 0.06
CA ILE A 172 16.29 8.20 -1.36
C ILE A 172 17.72 8.70 -1.52
N THR A 173 18.34 8.35 -2.65
CA THR A 173 19.63 8.92 -3.08
C THR A 173 19.39 9.79 -4.31
N THR A 174 19.91 11.00 -4.31
CA THR A 174 19.88 11.90 -5.47
C THR A 174 21.30 12.12 -5.97
N ALA A 175 21.52 11.87 -7.27
CA ALA A 175 22.79 12.11 -7.94
C ALA A 175 22.57 13.05 -9.12
N PHE A 176 23.49 13.99 -9.32
CA PHE A 176 23.41 14.97 -10.38
C PHE A 176 24.42 14.68 -11.49
N TYR A 177 23.94 14.60 -12.72
CA TYR A 177 24.76 14.40 -13.93
C TYR A 177 24.84 15.67 -14.78
#